data_AF-A0A972UM92-F1
#
_entry.id   AF-A0A972UM92-F1
#
_cell.length_a   1.000
_cell.length_b   1.000
_cell.length_c   1.000
_cell.angle_alpha   90.00
_cell.angle_beta   90.00
_cell.angle_gamma   90.00
#
_symmetry.space_group_name_H-M   'P 1'
#
loop_
_entity.id
_entity.type
_entity.pdbx_description
1 polymer ?
#
loop_
_entity_poly.entity_id
_entity_poly.type
_entity_poly.pdbx_seq_one_letter_code
_entity_poly.pdbx_strand_id
1 'polypeptide(L)'
;VDEDTCTGDHACIRLSGCPSLTVKPNPDKLRKDPVTTVMSSCVGCGLCGEVSDAAVLCPSFYKADIVQNPGIHDRALDRIRRMGIGILQGARPNPGDGAGINAGAGQ
;
A
#
# COMPACT_ATOMS: atom_id res chain seq x y z
N VAL A 1 -3.93 1.22 -2.44
CA VAL A 1 -5.34 0.93 -2.79
C VAL A 1 -5.39 -0.53 -3.15
N ASP A 2 -6.18 -1.30 -2.43
CA ASP A 2 -6.36 -2.72 -2.69
C ASP A 2 -7.32 -2.96 -3.88
N GLU A 3 -6.85 -3.74 -4.86
CA GLU A 3 -7.59 -4.09 -6.09
C GLU A 3 -8.73 -5.06 -5.83
N ASP A 4 -8.61 -5.90 -4.79
CA ASP A 4 -9.64 -6.87 -4.44
C ASP A 4 -10.84 -6.17 -3.78
N THR A 5 -10.55 -5.16 -2.95
CA THR A 5 -11.55 -4.43 -2.15
C THR A 5 -12.12 -3.18 -2.84
N CYS A 6 -11.40 -2.57 -3.79
CA CYS A 6 -11.87 -1.36 -4.45
C CYS A 6 -13.08 -1.63 -5.36
N THR A 7 -14.18 -0.91 -5.16
CA THR A 7 -15.46 -1.15 -5.83
C THR A 7 -16.03 0.12 -6.44
N GLY A 8 -15.63 0.46 -7.67
CA GLY A 8 -16.40 1.24 -8.66
C GLY A 8 -16.92 2.66 -8.34
N ASP A 9 -16.91 3.10 -7.09
CA ASP A 9 -17.51 4.33 -6.59
C ASP A 9 -16.55 5.53 -6.72
N HIS A 10 -15.24 5.27 -6.68
CA HIS A 10 -14.12 6.17 -6.97
C HIS A 10 -14.26 7.58 -6.38
N ALA A 11 -15.07 7.73 -5.33
CA ALA A 11 -15.40 9.01 -4.72
C ALA A 11 -14.17 9.67 -4.10
N CYS A 12 -13.20 8.84 -3.68
CA CYS A 12 -11.88 9.24 -3.21
C CYS A 12 -11.11 10.13 -4.22
N ILE A 13 -11.27 9.92 -5.53
CA ILE A 13 -10.63 10.79 -6.55
C ILE A 13 -11.24 12.19 -6.50
N ARG A 14 -12.57 12.26 -6.49
CA ARG A 14 -13.31 13.53 -6.55
C ARG A 14 -13.20 14.33 -5.25
N LEU A 15 -13.26 13.67 -4.10
CA LEU A 15 -13.23 14.33 -2.80
C LEU A 15 -11.83 14.73 -2.36
N SER A 16 -10.79 13.99 -2.77
CA SER A 16 -9.41 14.38 -2.46
C SER A 16 -8.83 15.43 -3.39
N GLY A 17 -9.31 15.51 -4.64
CA GLY A 17 -8.73 16.40 -5.66
C GLY A 17 -7.25 16.08 -5.98
N CYS A 18 -6.78 14.88 -5.64
CA CYS A 18 -5.37 14.52 -5.76
C CYS A 18 -4.96 14.37 -7.24
N PRO A 19 -3.98 15.16 -7.74
CA PRO A 19 -3.55 15.09 -9.15
C PRO A 19 -2.80 13.79 -9.48
N SER A 20 -2.36 13.05 -8.47
CA SER A 20 -1.64 11.78 -8.60
C SER A 20 -2.53 10.55 -8.35
N LEU A 21 -3.85 10.72 -8.28
CA LEU A 21 -4.81 9.63 -8.07
C LEU A 21 -5.70 9.47 -9.30
N THR A 22 -5.69 8.28 -9.91
CA THR A 22 -6.40 8.00 -11.18
C THR A 22 -7.05 6.62 -11.16
N VAL A 23 -7.64 6.18 -12.27
CA VAL A 23 -8.23 4.84 -12.43
C VAL A 23 -7.43 4.01 -13.44
N LYS A 24 -7.36 2.70 -13.21
CA LYS A 24 -6.82 1.71 -14.15
C LYS A 24 -7.78 0.54 -14.32
N PRO A 25 -7.69 -0.22 -15.43
CA PRO A 25 -8.46 -1.46 -15.58
C PRO A 25 -8.21 -2.44 -14.44
N ASN A 26 -9.24 -3.23 -14.10
CA ASN A 26 -9.11 -4.28 -13.09
C ASN A 26 -8.13 -5.36 -13.59
N PRO A 27 -7.19 -5.84 -12.76
CA PRO A 27 -6.34 -6.99 -13.10
C PRO A 27 -7.15 -8.29 -13.24
N ASP A 28 -8.28 -8.42 -12.53
CA ASP A 28 -9.20 -9.55 -12.67
C ASP A 28 -10.06 -9.38 -13.93
N LYS A 29 -9.85 -10.24 -14.91
CA LYS A 29 -10.57 -10.24 -16.19
C LYS A 29 -12.07 -10.46 -16.05
N LEU A 30 -12.54 -10.99 -14.92
CA LEU A 30 -13.97 -11.20 -14.66
C LEU A 30 -14.65 -9.93 -14.12
N ARG A 31 -13.88 -9.00 -13.55
CA ARG A 31 -14.38 -7.73 -13.03
C ARG A 31 -14.20 -6.61 -14.05
N LYS A 32 -15.30 -5.92 -14.37
CA LYS A 32 -15.29 -4.80 -15.33
C LYS A 32 -15.04 -3.46 -14.64
N ASP A 33 -15.30 -3.36 -13.34
CA ASP A 33 -15.14 -2.12 -12.60
C ASP A 33 -13.66 -1.77 -12.47
N PRO A 34 -13.24 -0.58 -12.93
CA PRO A 34 -11.85 -0.17 -12.82
C PRO A 34 -11.47 0.08 -11.37
N VAL A 35 -10.17 0.03 -11.10
CA VAL A 35 -9.61 0.20 -9.75
C VAL A 35 -8.89 1.55 -9.66
N THR A 36 -9.05 2.23 -8.53
CA THR A 36 -8.29 3.45 -8.23
C THR A 36 -6.81 3.10 -8.05
N THR A 37 -5.92 3.84 -8.71
CA THR A 37 -4.48 3.66 -8.63
C THR A 37 -3.78 4.97 -8.31
N VAL A 38 -2.72 4.86 -7.51
CA VAL A 38 -1.81 5.96 -7.21
C VAL A 38 -0.72 5.98 -8.28
N MET A 39 -0.46 7.15 -8.85
CA MET A 39 0.61 7.36 -9.83
C MET A 39 1.96 7.51 -9.15
N SER A 40 3.05 7.26 -9.89
CA SER A 40 4.43 7.46 -9.41
C SER A 40 4.77 8.92 -9.09
N SER A 41 3.94 9.87 -9.51
CA SER A 41 4.06 11.30 -9.15
C SER A 41 3.57 11.62 -7.73
N CYS A 42 3.07 10.63 -6.98
CA CYS A 42 2.59 10.84 -5.62
C CYS A 42 3.71 11.31 -4.68
N VAL A 43 3.51 12.46 -4.05
CA VAL A 43 4.47 13.06 -3.10
C VAL A 43 4.20 12.65 -1.64
N GLY A 44 3.18 11.84 -1.39
CA GLY A 44 2.88 11.33 -0.04
C GLY A 44 2.22 12.35 0.89
N CYS A 45 1.38 13.25 0.38
CA CYS A 45 0.68 14.26 1.19
C CYS A 45 -0.40 13.70 2.15
N GLY A 46 -0.80 12.44 2.01
CA GLY A 46 -1.75 11.77 2.91
C GLY A 46 -3.23 12.09 2.68
N LEU A 47 -3.56 13.18 1.98
CA LEU A 47 -4.94 13.69 1.86
C LEU A 47 -5.94 12.67 1.32
N CYS A 48 -5.59 11.92 0.27
CA CYS A 48 -6.50 10.92 -0.30
C CYS A 48 -6.78 9.73 0.62
N GLY A 49 -5.86 9.41 1.54
CA GLY A 49 -6.07 8.40 2.57
C GLY A 49 -6.95 8.93 3.70
N GLU A 50 -6.62 10.10 4.24
CA GLU A 50 -7.37 10.72 5.35
C GLU A 50 -8.81 11.03 4.97
N VAL A 51 -9.06 11.57 3.76
CA VAL A 51 -10.43 11.84 3.29
C VAL A 51 -11.20 10.54 3.09
N SER A 52 -10.55 9.48 2.59
CA SER A 52 -11.21 8.18 2.36
C SER A 52 -11.57 7.48 3.66
N ASP A 53 -10.72 7.60 4.68
CA ASP A 53 -10.94 7.06 6.03
C ASP A 53 -12.02 7.86 6.77
N ALA A 54 -11.90 9.19 6.81
CA ALA A 54 -12.84 10.06 7.51
C ALA A 54 -14.28 9.97 6.96
N ALA A 55 -14.42 9.79 5.65
CA ALA A 55 -15.72 9.68 5.00
C ALA A 55 -16.19 8.22 4.82
N VAL A 56 -15.43 7.23 5.32
CA VAL A 56 -15.73 5.78 5.20
C VAL A 56 -16.08 5.39 3.76
N LEU A 57 -15.37 5.98 2.79
CA LEU A 57 -15.72 5.84 1.38
C LEU A 57 -15.25 4.50 0.84
N CYS A 58 -13.98 4.18 1.09
CA CYS A 58 -13.34 3.08 0.41
C CYS A 58 -12.52 2.24 1.41
N PRO A 59 -12.97 1.02 1.77
CA PRO A 59 -12.24 0.12 2.64
C PRO A 59 -10.92 -0.37 2.03
N SER A 60 -10.60 0.03 0.79
CA SER A 60 -9.39 -0.36 0.05
C SER A 60 -8.15 0.50 0.37
N PHE A 61 -8.29 1.61 1.11
CA PHE A 61 -7.14 2.42 1.53
C PHE A 61 -6.48 1.81 2.76
N TYR A 62 -5.20 1.43 2.60
CA TYR A 62 -4.34 1.01 3.70
C TYR A 62 -3.17 1.99 3.83
N LYS A 63 -2.73 2.23 5.07
CA LYS A 63 -1.56 3.06 5.36
C LYS A 63 -0.29 2.22 5.21
N ALA A 64 0.61 2.67 4.35
CA ALA A 64 1.96 2.12 4.24
C ALA A 64 2.95 3.25 4.51
N ASP A 65 3.73 3.10 5.57
CA ASP A 65 4.80 4.05 5.91
C ASP A 65 6.12 3.56 5.32
N ILE A 66 6.81 4.43 4.58
CA ILE A 66 8.12 4.16 4.00
C ILE A 66 9.17 4.94 4.81
N VAL A 67 10.00 4.24 5.58
CA VAL A 67 11.09 4.85 6.34
C VAL A 67 12.33 4.98 5.44
N GLN A 68 12.81 6.21 5.25
CA GLN A 68 14.05 6.51 4.53
C GLN A 68 15.19 6.73 5.54
N ASN A 69 16.36 6.12 5.30
CA ASN A 69 17.54 6.14 6.18
C ASN A 69 17.32 5.54 7.59
N PRO A 70 17.12 4.20 7.70
CA PRO A 70 16.87 3.56 8.99
C PRO A 70 18.12 3.51 9.87
N GLY A 71 17.96 3.93 11.12
CA GLY A 71 18.98 3.80 12.17
C GLY A 71 19.15 2.35 12.63
N ILE A 72 20.08 2.13 13.57
CA ILE A 72 20.36 0.79 14.13
C ILE A 72 19.14 0.28 14.92
N HIS A 73 18.46 1.16 15.65
CA HIS A 73 17.26 0.82 16.42
C HIS A 73 16.08 0.43 15.52
N ASP A 74 15.89 1.13 14.39
CA ASP A 74 14.83 0.81 13.43
C ASP A 74 15.02 -0.59 12.83
N ARG A 75 16.27 -0.96 12.51
CA ARG A 75 16.61 -2.29 11.99
C ARG A 75 16.38 -3.39 13.03
N ALA A 76 16.71 -3.15 14.30
CA ALA A 76 16.48 -4.11 15.37
C ALA A 76 14.98 -4.36 15.60
N LEU A 77 14.17 -3.29 15.62
CA LEU A 77 12.71 -3.37 15.71
C LEU A 77 12.09 -4.10 14.52
N ASP A 78 12.55 -3.82 13.30
CA ASP A 78 12.09 -4.50 12.09
C ASP A 78 12.35 -6.01 12.15
N ARG A 79 13.54 -6.43 12.63
CA ARG A 79 13.89 -7.85 12.82
C ARG A 79 12.92 -8.57 13.76
N ILE A 80 12.59 -7.94 14.89
CA ILE A 80 11.66 -8.48 15.88
C ILE A 80 10.24 -8.58 15.32
N ARG A 81 9.78 -7.51 14.63
CA ARG A 81 8.45 -7.48 13.99
C ARG A 81 8.31 -8.60 12.96
N ARG A 82 9.31 -8.80 12.10
CA ARG A 82 9.31 -9.88 11.09
C ARG A 82 9.24 -11.27 11.72
N MET A 83 9.95 -11.51 12.82
CA MET A 83 9.86 -12.79 13.55
C MET A 83 8.46 -13.02 14.12
N GLY A 84 7.87 -12.02 14.78
CA GLY A 84 6.51 -12.13 15.32
C GLY A 84 5.45 -12.34 14.25
N ILE A 85 5.55 -11.61 13.14
CA ILE A 85 4.67 -11.77 11.98
C ILE A 85 4.82 -13.18 11.38
N GLY A 86 6.04 -13.70 11.23
CA GLY A 86 6.27 -15.06 10.71
C GLY A 86 5.66 -16.17 11.57
N ILE A 87 5.67 -16.00 12.89
CA ILE A 87 5.04 -16.94 13.83
C ILE A 87 3.51 -16.89 13.71
N LEU A 88 2.93 -15.70 13.55
CA LEU A 88 1.47 -15.50 13.53
C LEU A 88 0.83 -15.73 12.14
N GLN A 89 1.55 -15.49 11.05
CA GLN A 89 1.00 -15.55 9.68
C GLN A 89 1.00 -16.96 9.06
N GLY A 90 1.59 -17.97 9.71
CA GLY A 90 1.47 -19.38 9.31
C GLY A 90 1.59 -19.59 7.79
N ALA A 91 2.78 -19.37 7.23
CA ALA A 91 3.15 -19.68 5.85
C ALA A 91 2.08 -19.39 4.78
N ARG A 92 1.67 -18.12 4.63
CA ARG A 92 1.05 -17.64 3.38
C ARG A 92 2.10 -16.88 2.56
N PRO A 93 2.49 -17.35 1.37
CA PRO A 93 3.39 -16.61 0.51
C PRO A 93 2.70 -15.32 0.05
N ASN A 94 3.20 -14.16 0.47
CA ASN A 94 2.71 -12.87 0.02
C ASN A 94 3.33 -12.54 -1.34
N PRO A 95 2.54 -12.37 -2.41
CA PRO A 95 3.03 -11.91 -3.70
C PRO A 95 3.30 -10.40 -3.62
N GLY A 96 4.40 -10.03 -2.95
CA GLY A 96 4.75 -8.63 -2.73
C GLY A 96 6.15 -8.37 -2.17
N ASP A 97 6.86 -9.38 -1.67
CA ASP A 97 8.22 -9.27 -1.12
C ASP A 97 9.31 -9.14 -2.22
N GLY A 98 9.03 -8.36 -3.26
CA GLY A 98 9.86 -8.15 -4.44
C GLY A 98 10.59 -6.82 -4.48
N ALA A 99 10.93 -6.19 -3.35
CA ALA A 99 11.86 -5.06 -3.34
C ALA A 99 12.37 -4.75 -1.93
N GLY A 100 13.68 -4.94 -1.70
CA GLY A 100 14.38 -4.23 -0.62
C GLY A 100 15.13 -5.07 0.41
N ILE A 101 15.73 -6.19 0.03
CA ILE A 101 16.87 -6.74 0.79
C ILE A 101 18.04 -7.07 -0.14
N ASN A 102 18.73 -6.04 -0.63
CA ASN A 102 20.15 -6.21 -0.90
C ASN A 102 20.87 -6.29 0.45
N ALA A 103 20.80 -7.47 1.06
CA ALA A 103 21.73 -7.93 2.06
C ALA A 103 23.04 -8.30 1.34
N GLY A 104 23.78 -7.28 0.90
CA GLY A 104 25.14 -7.41 0.43
C GLY A 104 26.09 -7.43 1.61
N ALA A 105 26.19 -8.57 2.29
CA ALA A 105 27.33 -8.89 3.13
C ALA A 105 28.43 -9.52 2.26
N GLY A 106 29.58 -8.83 2.16
CA GLY A 106 30.89 -9.44 1.96
C GLY A 106 31.34 -9.77 0.53
N GLN A 107 31.97 -8.79 -0.14
CA GLN A 107 33.39 -8.78 -0.52
C GLN A 107 33.72 -7.49 -1.29
#